data_AF-A0A838FDH8-F1
#
_entry.id   AF-A0A838FDH8-F1
#
_cell.length_a   1.000
_cell.length_b   1.000
_cell.length_c   1.000
_cell.angle_alpha   90.00
_cell.angle_beta   90.00
_cell.angle_gamma   90.00
#
_symmetry.space_group_name_H-M   'P 1'
#
loop_
_entity.id
_entity.type
_entity.pdbx_description
1 polymer ?
#
loop_
_entity_poly.entity_id
_entity_poly.type
_entity_poly.pdbx_seq_one_letter_code
_entity_poly.pdbx_strand_id
1 'polypeptide(L)'
;MKVTKENLADSSLDEAERYLANAREILQTKAGNGVPGYYADAKYVKMACNTAWNGVLVALDSKIPLPSRGNRKTVDFYKQYLTTKSRKVLNDFISAYNYLHLFSGYDGDVNRKTAQTGLELAESILDWCRRN
;
A
#
# COMPACT_ATOMS: atom_id res chain seq x y z
N MET A 1 11.84 4.13 28.75
CA MET A 1 12.54 3.19 27.83
C MET A 1 13.00 3.98 26.61
N LYS A 2 14.28 3.95 26.22
CA LYS A 2 14.75 4.67 25.02
C LYS A 2 14.34 3.88 23.78
N VAL A 3 13.63 4.52 22.87
CA VAL A 3 13.22 3.94 21.60
C VAL A 3 14.44 3.85 20.67
N THR A 4 14.76 2.65 20.17
CA THR A 4 15.84 2.41 19.20
C THR A 4 15.31 2.52 17.77
N LYS A 5 16.20 2.69 16.77
CA LYS A 5 15.80 2.73 15.35
C LYS A 5 15.13 1.43 14.88
N GLU A 6 15.58 0.29 15.40
CA GLU A 6 14.98 -1.02 15.14
C GLU A 6 13.54 -1.09 15.68
N ASN A 7 13.33 -0.68 16.93
CA ASN A 7 11.98 -0.63 17.52
C ASN A 7 11.03 0.32 16.76
N LEU A 8 11.54 1.40 16.17
CA LEU A 8 10.75 2.31 15.33
C LEU A 8 10.40 1.68 13.98
N ALA A 9 11.34 0.96 13.36
CA ALA A 9 11.09 0.28 12.09
C ALA A 9 10.05 -0.83 12.26
N ASP A 10 10.16 -1.65 13.29
CA ASP A 10 9.17 -2.70 13.59
C ASP A 10 7.79 -2.10 13.84
N SER A 11 7.71 -1.03 14.65
CA SER A 11 6.44 -0.32 14.87
C SER A 11 5.82 0.26 13.59
N SER A 12 6.65 0.63 12.60
CA SER A 12 6.19 1.16 11.31
C SER A 12 5.69 0.04 10.39
N LEU A 13 6.32 -1.13 10.42
CA LEU A 13 5.90 -2.29 9.63
C LEU A 13 4.63 -2.93 10.20
N ASP A 14 4.48 -2.99 11.52
CA ASP A 14 3.23 -3.41 12.17
C ASP A 14 2.09 -2.44 11.86
N GLU A 15 2.38 -1.14 11.85
CA GLU A 15 1.40 -0.14 11.45
C GLU A 15 1.00 -0.29 9.98
N ALA A 16 1.96 -0.53 9.07
CA ALA A 16 1.67 -0.80 7.67
C ALA A 16 0.77 -2.04 7.49
N GLU A 17 1.02 -3.12 8.24
CA GLU A 17 0.15 -4.30 8.26
C GLU A 17 -1.26 -3.96 8.73
N ARG A 18 -1.39 -3.11 9.76
CA ARG A 18 -2.70 -2.62 10.23
C ARG A 18 -3.46 -1.86 9.14
N TYR A 19 -2.78 -1.06 8.32
CA TYR A 19 -3.40 -0.43 7.14
C TYR A 19 -3.95 -1.47 6.16
N LEU A 20 -3.18 -2.52 5.86
CA LEU A 20 -3.66 -3.59 4.95
C LEU A 20 -4.84 -4.36 5.56
N ALA A 21 -4.80 -4.68 6.85
CA ALA A 21 -5.90 -5.32 7.56
C ALA A 21 -7.19 -4.47 7.52
N ASN A 22 -7.09 -3.17 7.81
CA ASN A 22 -8.21 -2.24 7.73
C ASN A 22 -8.80 -2.15 6.31
N ALA A 23 -7.94 -2.15 5.29
CA ALA A 23 -8.40 -2.15 3.90
C ALA A 23 -9.21 -3.41 3.57
N ARG A 24 -8.74 -4.59 3.99
CA ARG A 24 -9.46 -5.86 3.85
C ARG A 24 -10.81 -5.83 4.57
N GLU A 25 -10.84 -5.32 5.80
CA GLU A 25 -12.07 -5.18 6.58
C GLU A 25 -13.09 -4.26 5.88
N ILE A 26 -12.66 -3.11 5.35
CA ILE A 26 -13.55 -2.18 4.64
C ILE A 26 -14.17 -2.85 3.40
N LEU A 27 -13.39 -3.58 2.61
CA LEU A 27 -13.90 -4.31 1.45
C LEU A 27 -14.90 -5.40 1.86
N GLN A 28 -14.61 -6.12 2.96
CA GLN A 28 -15.46 -7.21 3.44
C GLN A 28 -16.77 -6.71 4.05
N THR A 29 -16.74 -5.61 4.81
CA THR A 29 -17.86 -5.19 5.66
C THR A 29 -18.67 -4.04 5.10
N LYS A 30 -18.08 -3.19 4.23
CA LYS A 30 -18.72 -1.94 3.77
C LYS A 30 -18.91 -1.87 2.26
N ALA A 31 -18.01 -2.42 1.45
CA ALA A 31 -18.11 -2.32 -0.01
C ALA A 31 -19.30 -3.10 -0.62
N GLY A 32 -19.92 -3.98 0.16
CA GLY A 32 -21.12 -4.71 -0.22
C GLY A 32 -20.90 -5.74 -1.33
N ASN A 33 -21.94 -6.49 -1.65
CA ASN A 33 -21.93 -7.50 -2.70
C ASN A 33 -22.77 -7.05 -3.89
N GLY A 34 -22.11 -6.70 -5.00
CA GLY A 34 -22.76 -6.39 -6.26
C GLY A 34 -23.04 -7.66 -7.07
N VAL A 35 -22.95 -7.54 -8.40
CA VAL A 35 -22.98 -8.72 -9.30
C VAL A 35 -21.74 -9.60 -9.10
N PRO A 36 -21.76 -10.90 -9.46
CA PRO A 36 -20.64 -11.80 -9.24
C PRO A 36 -19.31 -11.24 -9.76
N GLY A 37 -18.31 -11.17 -8.88
CA GLY A 37 -17.00 -10.60 -9.18
C GLY A 37 -16.83 -9.10 -8.87
N TYR A 38 -17.87 -8.41 -8.43
CA TYR A 38 -17.84 -6.96 -8.20
C TYR A 38 -18.33 -6.57 -6.79
N TYR A 39 -17.81 -5.47 -6.28
CA TYR A 39 -18.34 -4.76 -5.12
C TYR A 39 -19.55 -3.92 -5.53
N ALA A 40 -20.42 -3.58 -4.56
CA ALA A 40 -21.60 -2.76 -4.82
C ALA A 40 -21.31 -1.25 -4.69
N ASP A 41 -20.38 -0.87 -3.82
CA ASP A 41 -20.14 0.52 -3.47
C ASP A 41 -18.70 0.98 -3.74
N ALA A 42 -18.55 1.77 -4.80
CA ALA A 42 -17.28 2.36 -5.20
C ALA A 42 -16.66 3.28 -4.14
N LYS A 43 -17.45 3.93 -3.27
CA LYS A 43 -16.94 4.78 -2.19
C LYS A 43 -16.06 3.99 -1.23
N TYR A 44 -16.53 2.81 -0.82
CA TYR A 44 -15.79 1.97 0.11
C TYR A 44 -14.64 1.24 -0.56
N VAL A 45 -14.72 0.97 -1.87
CA VAL A 45 -13.56 0.49 -2.65
C VAL A 45 -12.47 1.56 -2.69
N LYS A 46 -12.79 2.81 -3.02
CA LYS A 46 -11.84 3.93 -3.00
C LYS A 46 -11.19 4.10 -1.64
N MET A 47 -11.99 4.00 -0.57
CA MET A 47 -11.51 4.10 0.80
C MET A 47 -10.52 2.98 1.13
N ALA A 48 -10.91 1.72 0.91
CA ALA A 48 -10.06 0.58 1.19
C ALA A 48 -8.74 0.61 0.40
N CYS A 49 -8.80 0.89 -0.90
CA CYS A 49 -7.61 0.86 -1.73
C CYS A 49 -6.65 2.02 -1.44
N ASN A 50 -7.15 3.22 -1.09
CA ASN A 50 -6.28 4.28 -0.57
C ASN A 50 -5.71 3.95 0.81
N THR A 51 -6.47 3.28 1.69
CA THR A 51 -5.95 2.78 2.97
C THR A 51 -4.81 1.79 2.73
N ALA A 52 -4.98 0.83 1.82
CA ALA A 52 -3.91 -0.12 1.48
C ALA A 52 -2.68 0.56 0.87
N TRP A 53 -2.89 1.53 -0.05
CA TRP A 53 -1.81 2.31 -0.64
C TRP A 53 -1.01 3.07 0.42
N ASN A 54 -1.69 3.69 1.40
CA ASN A 54 -1.00 4.33 2.52
C ASN A 54 -0.17 3.34 3.34
N GLY A 55 -0.64 2.10 3.54
CA GLY A 55 0.14 1.03 4.16
C GLY A 55 1.45 0.74 3.41
N VAL A 56 1.41 0.70 2.07
CA VAL A 56 2.63 0.56 1.24
C VAL A 56 3.61 1.70 1.49
N LEU A 57 3.12 2.94 1.55
CA LEU A 57 3.96 4.11 1.79
C LEU A 57 4.59 4.07 3.19
N VAL A 58 3.82 3.73 4.22
CA VAL A 58 4.31 3.56 5.60
C VAL A 58 5.40 2.49 5.67
N ALA A 59 5.20 1.34 5.00
CA ALA A 59 6.19 0.28 4.97
C ALA A 59 7.50 0.74 4.30
N LEU A 60 7.43 1.44 3.18
CA LEU A 60 8.60 1.96 2.48
C LEU A 60 9.27 3.12 3.23
N ASP A 61 8.50 3.94 3.94
CA ASP A 61 9.03 5.04 4.76
C ASP A 61 9.93 4.54 5.89
N SER A 62 9.73 3.32 6.38
CA SER A 62 10.64 2.67 7.33
C SER A 62 12.04 2.40 6.76
N LYS A 63 12.17 2.32 5.43
CA LYS A 63 13.43 2.00 4.72
C LYS A 63 14.04 3.21 4.03
N ILE A 64 13.21 4.15 3.59
CA ILE A 64 13.64 5.25 2.74
C ILE A 64 13.98 6.47 3.61
N PRO A 65 15.21 7.00 3.52
CA PRO A 65 15.59 8.20 4.25
C PRO A 65 14.72 9.40 3.86
N LEU A 66 14.63 10.38 4.76
CA LEU A 66 13.94 11.63 4.47
C LEU A 66 14.62 12.35 3.30
N PRO A 67 13.84 13.03 2.43
CA PRO A 67 14.41 13.85 1.37
C PRO A 67 15.26 14.98 1.96
N SER A 68 16.31 15.37 1.23
CA SER A 68 17.31 16.37 1.66
C SER A 68 16.75 17.80 1.84
N ARG A 69 15.59 18.07 1.25
CA ARG A 69 14.81 19.30 1.43
C ARG A 69 13.43 18.85 1.87
N GLY A 70 12.76 19.58 2.76
CA GLY A 70 11.48 19.24 3.42
C GLY A 70 10.25 19.06 2.50
N ASN A 71 10.46 18.57 1.29
CA ASN A 71 9.49 18.18 0.31
C ASN A 71 8.81 16.88 0.71
N ARG A 72 7.55 16.73 0.33
CA ARG A 72 6.82 15.46 0.43
C ARG A 72 7.42 14.45 -0.56
N LYS A 73 7.51 13.18 -0.16
CA LYS A 73 7.94 12.09 -1.04
C LYS A 73 6.89 11.89 -2.13
N THR A 74 7.29 12.05 -3.39
CA THR A 74 6.44 11.77 -4.56
C THR A 74 6.55 10.31 -4.96
N VAL A 75 5.62 9.81 -5.76
CA VAL A 75 5.69 8.44 -6.34
C VAL A 75 7.05 8.20 -7.02
N ASP A 76 7.57 9.18 -7.74
CA ASP A 76 8.86 9.06 -8.43
C ASP A 76 10.05 9.01 -7.46
N PHE A 77 9.94 9.63 -6.28
CA PHE A 77 10.94 9.49 -5.23
C PHE A 77 11.07 8.03 -4.76
N TYR A 78 9.94 7.36 -4.52
CA TYR A 78 9.93 5.93 -4.16
C TYR A 78 10.50 5.06 -5.28
N LYS A 79 10.11 5.32 -6.55
CA LYS A 79 10.64 4.58 -7.71
C LYS A 79 12.16 4.72 -7.84
N GLN A 80 12.71 5.92 -7.68
CA GLN A 80 14.14 6.17 -7.75
C GLN A 80 14.90 5.38 -6.69
N TYR A 81 14.41 5.38 -5.44
CA TYR A 81 14.99 4.55 -4.39
C TYR A 81 14.98 3.07 -4.76
N LEU A 82 13.82 2.53 -5.14
CA LEU A 82 13.63 1.10 -5.42
C LEU A 82 14.43 0.61 -6.63
N THR A 83 14.70 1.48 -7.60
CA THR A 83 15.54 1.17 -8.77
C THR A 83 16.92 0.66 -8.36
N THR A 84 17.47 1.18 -7.26
CA THR A 84 18.79 0.78 -6.75
C THR A 84 18.74 -0.42 -5.80
N LYS A 85 17.54 -0.88 -5.41
CA LYS A 85 17.36 -1.90 -4.37
C LYS A 85 16.84 -3.22 -4.90
N SER A 86 15.79 -3.21 -5.73
CA SER A 86 15.22 -4.42 -6.30
C SER A 86 14.31 -4.10 -7.48
N ARG A 87 14.63 -4.66 -8.65
CA ARG A 87 13.81 -4.55 -9.86
C ARG A 87 12.42 -5.17 -9.66
N LYS A 88 12.33 -6.27 -8.90
CA LYS A 88 11.05 -6.90 -8.57
C LYS A 88 10.18 -5.95 -7.75
N VAL A 89 10.72 -5.41 -6.66
CA VAL A 89 9.94 -4.54 -5.74
C VAL A 89 9.57 -3.22 -6.42
N LEU A 90 10.44 -2.69 -7.29
CA LEU A 90 10.09 -1.55 -8.15
C LEU A 90 8.85 -1.85 -9.01
N ASN A 91 8.82 -3.02 -9.67
CA ASN A 91 7.68 -3.41 -10.50
C ASN A 91 6.42 -3.65 -9.65
N ASP A 92 6.56 -4.29 -8.48
CA ASP A 92 5.46 -4.49 -7.55
C ASP A 92 4.88 -3.14 -7.09
N PHE A 93 5.75 -2.17 -6.76
CA PHE A 93 5.34 -0.82 -6.35
C PHE A 93 4.62 -0.05 -7.45
N ILE A 94 5.12 -0.11 -8.69
CA ILE A 94 4.46 0.53 -9.85
C ILE A 94 3.08 -0.09 -10.08
N SER A 95 2.98 -1.42 -10.00
CA SER A 95 1.69 -2.10 -10.15
C SER A 95 0.75 -1.79 -8.98
N ALA A 96 1.23 -1.78 -7.74
CA ALA A 96 0.44 -1.43 -6.56
C ALA A 96 -0.10 0.01 -6.67
N TYR A 97 0.71 0.95 -7.16
CA TYR A 97 0.25 2.32 -7.45
C TYR A 97 -0.91 2.33 -8.46
N ASN A 98 -0.79 1.58 -9.56
CA ASN A 98 -1.86 1.50 -10.56
C ASN A 98 -3.14 0.86 -10.01
N TYR A 99 -3.04 -0.30 -9.37
CA TYR A 99 -4.21 -1.04 -8.86
C TYR A 99 -4.87 -0.35 -7.67
N LEU A 100 -4.08 0.05 -6.66
CA LEU A 100 -4.61 0.60 -5.42
C LEU A 100 -4.89 2.10 -5.50
N HIS A 101 -3.98 2.90 -6.05
CA HIS A 101 -4.14 4.36 -6.02
C HIS A 101 -4.94 4.87 -7.21
N LEU A 102 -4.65 4.41 -8.44
CA LEU A 102 -5.33 4.91 -9.63
C LEU A 102 -6.67 4.19 -9.87
N PHE A 103 -6.65 2.92 -10.25
CA PHE A 103 -7.86 2.21 -10.68
C PHE A 103 -8.92 2.13 -9.57
N SER A 104 -8.56 1.65 -8.37
CA SER A 104 -9.54 1.51 -7.30
C SER A 104 -9.60 2.72 -6.37
N GLY A 105 -8.47 3.36 -6.06
CA GLY A 105 -8.40 4.48 -5.12
C GLY A 105 -8.93 5.81 -5.69
N TYR A 106 -8.69 6.07 -6.98
CA TYR A 106 -9.10 7.30 -7.64
C TYR A 106 -10.36 7.07 -8.48
N ASP A 107 -10.34 6.14 -9.43
CA ASP A 107 -11.47 5.90 -10.34
C ASP A 107 -12.62 5.19 -9.62
N GLY A 108 -12.30 4.21 -8.76
CA GLY A 108 -13.28 3.43 -8.00
C GLY A 108 -13.71 2.16 -8.73
N ASP A 109 -12.81 1.53 -9.47
CA ASP A 109 -13.07 0.22 -10.09
C ASP A 109 -13.51 -0.80 -9.03
N VAL A 110 -14.76 -1.22 -9.14
CA VAL A 110 -15.43 -2.16 -8.22
C VAL A 110 -15.12 -3.63 -8.52
N ASN A 111 -14.28 -3.94 -9.51
CA ASN A 111 -13.86 -5.31 -9.77
C ASN A 111 -13.03 -5.86 -8.60
N ARG A 112 -13.48 -7.00 -8.02
CA ARG A 112 -12.82 -7.62 -6.87
C ARG A 112 -11.39 -8.04 -7.17
N LYS A 113 -11.10 -8.49 -8.40
CA LYS A 113 -9.76 -8.91 -8.81
C LYS A 113 -8.78 -7.73 -8.85
N THR A 114 -9.24 -6.54 -9.23
CA THR A 114 -8.42 -5.32 -9.23
C THR A 114 -7.94 -5.00 -7.81
N ALA A 115 -8.86 -4.93 -6.84
CA ALA A 115 -8.52 -4.67 -5.44
C ALA A 115 -7.66 -5.78 -4.84
N GLN A 116 -7.99 -7.05 -5.11
CA GLN A 116 -7.24 -8.21 -4.62
C GLN A 116 -5.79 -8.22 -5.12
N THR A 117 -5.59 -7.98 -6.42
CA THR A 117 -4.24 -7.90 -7.02
C THR A 117 -3.42 -6.79 -6.37
N GLY A 118 -4.04 -5.62 -6.13
CA GLY A 118 -3.40 -4.53 -5.42
C GLY A 118 -2.96 -4.89 -3.99
N LEU A 119 -3.81 -5.60 -3.24
CA LEU A 119 -3.50 -6.04 -1.87
C LEU A 119 -2.35 -7.07 -1.83
N GLU A 120 -2.33 -8.03 -2.76
CA GLU A 120 -1.25 -9.02 -2.86
C GLU A 120 0.11 -8.37 -3.18
N LEU A 121 0.10 -7.35 -4.06
CA LEU A 121 1.30 -6.56 -4.35
C LEU A 121 1.75 -5.75 -3.12
N ALA A 122 0.81 -5.18 -2.37
CA ALA A 122 1.12 -4.47 -1.14
C ALA A 122 1.76 -5.38 -0.08
N GLU A 123 1.25 -6.60 0.08
CA GLU A 123 1.84 -7.62 0.96
C GLU A 123 3.24 -8.02 0.50
N SER A 124 3.46 -8.25 -0.80
CA SER A 124 4.79 -8.54 -1.36
C SER A 124 5.81 -7.43 -1.03
N ILE A 125 5.40 -6.16 -1.07
CA ILE A 125 6.25 -5.01 -0.72
C ILE A 125 6.53 -4.96 0.78
N LEU A 126 5.49 -5.12 1.62
CA LEU A 126 5.64 -5.15 3.08
C LEU A 126 6.59 -6.27 3.52
N ASP A 127 6.42 -7.46 2.95
CA ASP A 127 7.28 -8.62 3.19
C ASP A 127 8.73 -8.37 2.77
N TRP A 128 8.95 -7.66 1.67
CA TRP A 128 10.29 -7.25 1.29
C TRP A 128 10.91 -6.30 2.33
N CYS A 129 10.14 -5.33 2.83
CA CYS A 129 10.60 -4.44 3.90
C CYS A 129 10.88 -5.19 5.22
N ARG A 130 10.15 -6.27 5.54
CA ARG A 130 10.44 -7.08 6.74
C ARG A 130 11.79 -7.81 6.66
N ARG A 131 12.23 -8.18 5.46
CA ARG A 131 13.44 -8.99 5.24
C ARG A 131 14.72 -8.19 4.96
N ASN A 132 14.64 -6.88 4.72
CA ASN A 132 15.75 -6.04 4.26
C ASN A 132 15.79 -4.72 5.02
#